data_AF-A0A7C2ISY6-F1
#
_entry.id   AF-A0A7C2ISY6-F1
#
_cell.length_a   1.000
_cell.length_b   1.000
_cell.length_c   1.000
_cell.angle_alpha   90.00
_cell.angle_beta   90.00
_cell.angle_gamma   90.00
#
_symmetry.space_group_name_H-M   'P 1'
#
loop_
_entity.id
_entity.type
_entity.pdbx_description
1 polymer ?
#
loop_
_entity_poly.entity_id
_entity_poly.type
_entity_poly.pdbx_seq_one_letter_code
_entity_poly.pdbx_strand_id
1 'polypeptide(L)'
;MADVERQTARDDALHGTVCSAHLRRSAVVRTSPVSRRRGSGLVESALVTVAFLAVLFGIFDVAQILIVRHSFVERVRAAARYGAVQPDDQAGIRNIVLYNRATAPGGSPPGIFGLSPAMVTVARTGVGTPEERITVSIVNYPYRLYSPWIGGVLAAAPVTATLPVEAP
;
A
#
# COMPACT_ATOMS: atom_id res chain seq x y z
N MET A 1 -0.38 -115.91 -20.29
CA MET A 1 -0.67 -114.71 -21.12
C MET A 1 -1.55 -113.75 -20.31
N ALA A 2 -1.03 -113.29 -19.16
CA ALA A 2 -1.77 -112.49 -18.17
C ALA A 2 -0.86 -111.48 -17.41
N ASP A 3 0.38 -111.29 -17.88
CA ASP A 3 1.41 -110.48 -17.19
C ASP A 3 1.74 -109.16 -17.89
N VAL A 4 1.11 -108.84 -19.02
CA VAL A 4 1.40 -107.59 -19.77
C VAL A 4 0.49 -106.44 -19.34
N GLU A 5 -0.68 -106.73 -18.76
CA GLU A 5 -1.70 -105.73 -18.41
C GLU A 5 -1.47 -105.07 -17.02
N ARG A 6 -0.53 -105.58 -16.22
CA ARG A 6 -0.17 -105.00 -14.92
C ARG A 6 0.93 -103.93 -14.99
N GLN A 7 1.57 -103.77 -16.15
CA GLN A 7 2.69 -102.83 -16.31
C GLN A 7 2.22 -101.41 -16.68
N THR A 8 1.04 -101.25 -17.29
CA THR A 8 0.54 -99.96 -17.77
C THR A 8 -0.20 -99.12 -16.72
N ALA A 9 -0.56 -99.70 -15.57
CA ALA A 9 -1.26 -98.99 -14.49
C ALA A 9 -0.32 -98.40 -13.41
N ARG A 10 1.00 -98.61 -13.54
CA ARG A 10 2.00 -98.18 -12.54
C ARG A 10 2.77 -96.91 -12.92
N ASP A 11 2.64 -96.44 -14.15
CA ASP A 11 3.34 -95.26 -14.65
C ASP A 11 2.54 -93.95 -14.50
N ASP A 12 1.24 -94.02 -14.23
CA ASP A 12 0.36 -92.84 -14.05
C ASP A 12 0.47 -92.18 -12.65
N ALA A 13 1.28 -92.74 -11.74
CA ALA A 13 1.39 -92.26 -10.36
C ALA A 13 2.64 -91.41 -10.06
N LEU A 14 3.42 -91.01 -11.07
CA LEU A 14 4.69 -90.26 -10.89
C LEU A 14 4.77 -88.86 -11.51
N HIS A 15 3.69 -88.34 -12.11
CA HIS A 15 3.64 -86.96 -12.62
C HIS A 15 2.77 -86.02 -11.77
N GLY A 16 2.91 -86.15 -10.45
CA GLY A 16 2.58 -85.08 -9.52
C GLY A 16 3.67 -84.02 -9.53
N THR A 17 3.27 -82.78 -9.83
CA THR A 17 3.92 -81.56 -9.33
C THR A 17 5.23 -81.14 -10.02
N VAL A 18 5.10 -80.41 -11.13
CA VAL A 18 6.04 -79.32 -11.41
C VAL A 18 5.27 -78.01 -11.31
N CYS A 19 5.33 -77.45 -10.11
CA CYS A 19 4.95 -76.08 -9.81
C CYS A 19 5.92 -75.15 -10.55
N SER A 20 5.62 -74.81 -11.80
CA SER A 20 6.35 -73.80 -12.55
C SER A 20 5.82 -72.41 -12.19
N ALA A 21 6.33 -71.88 -11.08
CA ALA A 21 6.20 -70.49 -10.72
C ALA A 21 7.09 -69.64 -11.65
N HIS A 22 6.62 -69.38 -12.88
CA HIS A 22 7.25 -68.39 -13.74
C HIS A 22 6.88 -66.97 -13.31
N LEU A 23 7.70 -66.46 -12.39
CA LEU A 23 8.20 -65.08 -12.30
C LEU A 23 7.39 -64.07 -13.13
N ARG A 24 6.33 -63.53 -12.50
CA ARG A 24 5.78 -62.24 -12.90
C ARG A 24 6.89 -61.20 -12.78
N ARG A 25 7.48 -60.82 -13.91
CA ARG A 25 8.31 -59.62 -14.02
C ARG A 25 7.40 -58.43 -13.73
N SER A 26 7.38 -57.99 -12.48
CA SER A 26 6.82 -56.70 -12.11
C SER A 26 7.57 -55.65 -12.93
N ALA A 27 6.95 -55.17 -14.00
CA ALA A 27 7.37 -53.95 -14.66
C ALA A 27 7.22 -52.85 -13.60
N VAL A 28 8.33 -52.52 -12.94
CA VAL A 28 8.43 -51.28 -12.18
C VAL A 28 8.21 -50.18 -13.21
N VAL A 29 7.00 -49.64 -13.25
CA VAL A 29 6.70 -48.41 -13.95
C VAL A 29 7.57 -47.36 -13.28
N ARG A 30 8.73 -47.08 -13.88
CA ARG A 30 9.49 -45.88 -13.58
C ARG A 30 8.62 -44.73 -14.03
N THR A 31 7.84 -44.18 -13.11
CA THR A 31 7.26 -42.86 -13.28
C THR A 31 8.43 -41.89 -13.36
N SER A 32 8.77 -41.47 -14.59
CA SER A 32 9.71 -40.38 -14.80
C SER A 32 9.24 -39.17 -13.97
N PRO A 33 10.10 -38.51 -13.18
CA PRO A 33 9.70 -37.32 -12.45
C PRO A 33 9.23 -36.28 -13.47
N VAL A 34 7.96 -35.88 -13.38
CA VAL A 34 7.42 -34.79 -14.19
C VAL A 34 8.28 -33.56 -13.90
N SER A 35 8.98 -33.08 -14.94
CA SER A 35 9.82 -31.89 -14.88
C SER A 35 9.01 -30.71 -14.34
N ARG A 36 9.26 -30.36 -13.08
CA ARG A 36 8.55 -29.32 -12.30
C ARG A 36 8.89 -27.88 -12.75
N ARG A 37 9.40 -27.69 -13.97
CA ARG A 37 9.87 -26.40 -14.48
C ARG A 37 8.74 -25.40 -14.77
N ARG A 38 7.51 -25.87 -15.05
CA ARG A 38 6.36 -25.02 -15.37
C ARG A 38 5.84 -24.17 -14.19
N GLY A 39 6.14 -24.55 -12.94
CA GLY A 39 5.76 -23.76 -11.76
C GLY A 39 6.72 -22.59 -11.47
N SER A 40 7.97 -22.65 -11.96
CA SER A 40 9.00 -21.65 -11.65
C SER A 40 8.69 -20.29 -12.29
N GLY A 41 8.25 -20.27 -13.55
CA GLY A 41 7.96 -19.01 -14.26
C GLY A 41 6.75 -18.25 -13.71
N LEU A 42 5.76 -18.96 -13.18
CA LEU A 42 4.61 -18.33 -12.52
C LEU A 42 5.02 -17.65 -11.21
N VAL A 43 5.89 -18.28 -10.42
CA VAL A 43 6.38 -17.69 -9.16
C VAL A 43 7.30 -16.51 -9.42
N GLU A 44 8.17 -16.60 -10.42
CA GLU A 44 9.07 -15.52 -10.81
C GLU A 44 8.29 -14.28 -11.29
N SER A 45 7.32 -14.46 -12.20
CA SER A 45 6.47 -13.36 -12.66
C SER A 45 5.58 -12.78 -11.56
N ALA A 46 5.08 -13.61 -10.63
CA ALA A 46 4.35 -13.14 -9.47
C ALA A 46 5.23 -12.26 -8.55
N LEU A 47 6.47 -12.67 -8.32
CA LEU A 47 7.41 -11.92 -7.48
C LEU A 47 7.81 -10.58 -8.14
N VAL A 48 8.08 -10.57 -9.45
CA VAL A 48 8.32 -9.34 -10.21
C VAL A 48 7.09 -8.43 -10.18
N THR A 49 5.88 -8.99 -10.30
CA THR A 49 4.64 -8.22 -10.23
C THR A 49 4.45 -7.57 -8.87
N VAL A 50 4.70 -8.31 -7.78
CA VAL A 50 4.63 -7.75 -6.41
C VAL A 50 5.67 -6.65 -6.22
N ALA A 51 6.91 -6.84 -6.69
CA ALA A 51 7.94 -5.81 -6.63
C ALA A 51 7.57 -4.56 -7.45
N PHE A 52 7.00 -4.75 -8.64
CA PHE A 52 6.52 -3.66 -9.49
C PHE A 52 5.38 -2.87 -8.82
N LEU A 53 4.36 -3.57 -8.30
CA LEU A 53 3.29 -2.94 -7.53
C LEU A 53 3.84 -2.22 -6.29
N ALA A 54 4.91 -2.75 -5.69
CA ALA A 54 5.53 -2.12 -4.55
C ALA A 54 6.10 -0.73 -4.88
N VAL A 55 6.85 -0.65 -5.97
CA VAL A 55 7.38 0.62 -6.48
C VAL A 55 6.26 1.54 -6.93
N LEU A 56 5.22 1.01 -7.59
CA LEU A 56 4.09 1.79 -8.08
C LEU A 56 3.34 2.51 -6.96
N PHE A 57 2.97 1.82 -5.87
CA PHE A 57 2.34 2.50 -4.74
C PHE A 57 3.29 3.46 -4.02
N GLY A 58 4.59 3.15 -3.98
CA GLY A 58 5.59 4.09 -3.47
C GLY A 58 5.61 5.42 -4.25
N ILE A 59 5.48 5.37 -5.58
CA ILE A 59 5.38 6.57 -6.41
C ILE A 59 4.11 7.36 -6.09
N PHE A 60 2.96 6.68 -5.95
CA PHE A 60 1.70 7.35 -5.59
C PHE A 60 1.75 8.02 -4.22
N ASP A 61 2.39 7.40 -3.24
CA ASP A 61 2.56 7.97 -1.90
C ASP A 61 3.36 9.27 -1.93
N VAL A 62 4.50 9.28 -2.64
CA VAL A 62 5.32 10.49 -2.78
C VAL A 62 4.58 11.57 -3.57
N ALA A 63 3.88 11.20 -4.65
CA ALA A 63 3.09 12.13 -5.45
C ALA A 63 2.01 12.81 -4.59
N GLN A 64 1.28 12.05 -3.76
CA GLN A 64 0.27 12.61 -2.88
C GLN A 64 0.86 13.56 -1.83
N ILE A 65 1.99 13.19 -1.21
CA ILE A 65 2.67 14.05 -0.23
C ILE A 65 3.01 15.41 -0.86
N LEU A 66 3.56 15.40 -2.08
CA LEU A 66 3.92 16.62 -2.79
C LEU A 66 2.69 17.48 -3.11
N ILE A 67 1.62 16.88 -3.64
CA ILE A 67 0.37 17.60 -3.96
C ILE A 67 -0.20 18.29 -2.71
N VAL A 68 -0.27 17.58 -1.58
CA VAL A 68 -0.77 18.13 -0.32
C VAL A 68 0.13 19.28 0.15
N ARG A 69 1.46 19.12 0.12
CA ARG A 69 2.41 20.16 0.51
C ARG A 69 2.28 21.42 -0.34
N HIS A 70 2.23 21.28 -1.67
CA HIS A 70 2.08 22.41 -2.59
C HIS A 70 0.76 23.13 -2.39
N SER A 71 -0.33 22.37 -2.23
CA SER A 71 -1.64 22.94 -1.94
C SER A 71 -1.58 23.78 -0.67
N PHE A 72 -1.08 23.24 0.44
CA PHE A 72 -0.97 23.98 1.69
C PHE A 72 -0.11 25.23 1.60
N VAL A 73 1.02 25.19 0.90
CA VAL A 73 1.86 26.38 0.69
C VAL A 73 1.05 27.49 0.01
N GLU A 74 0.27 27.16 -1.02
CA GLU A 74 -0.55 28.14 -1.72
C GLU A 74 -1.63 28.73 -0.82
N ARG A 75 -2.32 27.88 -0.04
CA ARG A 75 -3.40 28.34 0.86
C ARG A 75 -2.89 29.22 1.99
N VAL A 76 -1.74 28.87 2.57
CA VAL A 76 -1.11 29.66 3.63
C VAL A 76 -0.63 31.01 3.10
N ARG A 77 -0.10 31.06 1.87
CA ARG A 77 0.26 32.32 1.21
C ARG A 77 -0.96 33.19 0.91
N ALA A 78 -2.04 32.60 0.40
CA ALA A 78 -3.29 33.32 0.16
C ALA A 78 -3.87 33.89 1.47
N ALA A 79 -3.86 33.10 2.54
CA ALA A 79 -4.31 33.54 3.85
C ALA A 79 -3.42 34.64 4.44
N ALA A 80 -2.09 34.54 4.28
CA ALA A 80 -1.17 35.58 4.71
C ALA A 80 -1.41 36.89 3.94
N ARG A 81 -1.68 36.84 2.63
CA ARG A 81 -1.99 38.04 1.83
C ARG A 81 -3.27 38.71 2.29
N TYR A 82 -4.31 37.93 2.57
CA TYR A 82 -5.54 38.46 3.13
C TYR A 82 -5.31 39.07 4.53
N GLY A 83 -4.56 38.37 5.38
CA GLY A 83 -4.23 38.84 6.72
C GLY A 83 -3.27 40.03 6.75
N ALA A 84 -2.57 40.33 5.65
CA ALA A 84 -1.79 41.56 5.54
C ALA A 84 -2.70 42.79 5.38
N VAL A 85 -3.86 42.64 4.74
CA VAL A 85 -4.83 43.72 4.52
C VAL A 85 -5.85 43.80 5.65
N GLN A 86 -6.36 42.66 6.11
CA GLN A 86 -7.34 42.57 7.19
C GLN A 86 -6.76 41.78 8.37
N PRO A 87 -5.80 42.36 9.11
CA PRO A 87 -5.05 41.61 10.11
C PRO A 87 -5.94 41.18 11.29
N ASP A 88 -6.99 41.95 11.59
CA ASP A 88 -7.90 41.70 12.73
C ASP A 88 -8.87 40.55 12.50
N ASP A 89 -9.11 40.15 11.24
CA ASP A 89 -10.01 39.06 10.91
C ASP A 89 -9.31 37.69 10.96
N GLN A 90 -8.95 37.25 12.16
CA GLN A 90 -8.33 35.94 12.37
C GLN A 90 -9.21 34.78 11.89
N ALA A 91 -10.54 34.93 11.98
CA ALA A 91 -11.48 33.92 11.51
C ALA A 91 -11.45 33.81 9.98
N GLY A 92 -11.46 34.94 9.26
CA GLY A 92 -11.32 35.00 7.82
C GLY A 92 -10.00 34.45 7.33
N ILE A 93 -8.89 34.81 7.99
CA ILE A 93 -7.55 34.26 7.68
C ILE A 93 -7.56 32.73 7.80
N ARG A 94 -8.10 32.19 8.89
CA ARG A 94 -8.22 30.73 9.09
C ARG A 94 -9.13 30.09 8.04
N ASN A 95 -10.26 30.71 7.72
CA ASN A 95 -11.21 30.20 6.73
C ASN A 95 -10.61 30.18 5.32
N ILE A 96 -9.73 31.11 4.97
CA ILE A 96 -9.02 31.07 3.69
C ILE A 96 -8.10 29.85 3.61
N VAL A 97 -7.44 29.47 4.71
CA VAL A 97 -6.64 28.24 4.77
C VAL A 97 -7.51 26.98 4.62
N LEU A 98 -8.73 26.98 5.18
CA LEU A 98 -9.61 25.80 5.21
C LEU A 98 -10.52 25.66 3.99
N TYR A 99 -11.11 26.76 3.50
CA TYR A 99 -12.19 26.79 2.50
C TYR A 99 -11.99 27.73 1.28
N ASN A 100 -10.94 28.56 1.29
CA ASN A 100 -10.44 29.38 0.17
C ASN A 100 -11.35 30.58 -0.06
N ARG A 101 -11.92 31.05 1.05
CA ARG A 101 -12.89 32.12 1.18
C ARG A 101 -12.85 32.58 2.64
N ALA A 102 -13.13 33.86 2.89
CA ALA A 102 -13.13 34.41 4.25
C ALA A 102 -14.31 33.89 5.10
N THR A 103 -15.42 33.50 4.47
CA THR A 103 -16.62 33.02 5.16
C THR A 103 -16.67 31.50 5.21
N ALA A 104 -16.84 30.93 6.42
CA ALA A 104 -17.01 29.49 6.57
C ALA A 104 -18.30 29.02 5.86
N PRO A 105 -18.27 27.89 5.12
CA PRO A 105 -19.49 27.26 4.63
C PRO A 105 -20.39 26.85 5.80
N GLY A 106 -21.71 26.90 5.61
CA GLY A 106 -22.66 26.40 6.59
C GLY A 106 -22.36 24.94 6.97
N GLY A 107 -22.47 24.62 8.26
CA GLY A 107 -22.24 23.27 8.78
C GLY A 107 -20.78 22.90 9.06
N SER A 108 -19.83 23.83 8.90
CA SER A 108 -18.39 23.63 9.22
C SER A 108 -17.81 22.31 8.68
N PRO A 109 -17.86 22.09 7.36
CA PRO A 109 -17.32 20.87 6.77
C PRO A 109 -15.81 20.76 7.07
N PRO A 110 -15.22 19.56 7.03
CA PRO A 110 -13.77 19.42 7.11
C PRO A 110 -13.09 20.30 6.05
N GLY A 111 -11.97 20.94 6.42
CA GLY A 111 -11.15 21.70 5.49
C GLY A 111 -10.53 20.79 4.43
N ILE A 112 -9.84 21.40 3.45
CA ILE A 112 -9.15 20.64 2.40
C ILE A 112 -8.25 19.55 3.00
N PHE A 113 -8.22 18.37 2.38
CA PHE A 113 -7.47 17.21 2.85
C PHE A 113 -7.77 16.79 4.31
N GLY A 114 -8.95 17.13 4.83
CA GLY A 114 -9.36 16.80 6.20
C GLY A 114 -8.74 17.70 7.27
N LEU A 115 -8.24 18.88 6.90
CA LEU A 115 -7.75 19.86 7.86
C LEU A 115 -8.86 20.29 8.82
N SER A 116 -8.56 20.27 10.11
CA SER A 116 -9.42 20.86 11.14
C SER A 116 -8.99 22.29 11.46
N PRO A 117 -9.89 23.14 11.96
CA PRO A 117 -9.52 24.49 12.40
C PRO A 117 -8.42 24.54 13.46
N ALA A 118 -8.28 23.50 14.28
CA ALA A 118 -7.25 23.41 15.32
C ALA A 118 -5.83 23.20 14.77
N MET A 119 -5.70 22.79 13.51
CA MET A 119 -4.42 22.58 12.83
C MET A 119 -3.88 23.88 12.21
N VAL A 120 -4.62 24.98 12.28
CA VAL A 120 -4.25 26.26 11.67
C VAL A 120 -4.02 27.31 12.74
N THR A 121 -2.78 27.76 12.85
CA THR A 121 -2.36 28.81 13.78
C THR A 121 -2.13 30.10 13.02
N VAL A 122 -2.72 31.18 13.53
CA VAL A 122 -2.50 32.55 13.04
C VAL A 122 -1.86 33.31 14.18
N ALA A 123 -0.69 33.87 13.94
CA ALA A 123 0.07 34.64 14.91
C ALA A 123 0.38 36.00 14.32
N ARG A 124 0.24 37.04 15.14
CA ARG A 124 0.62 38.39 14.79
C ARG A 124 1.74 38.84 15.72
N THR A 125 2.78 39.43 15.16
CA THR A 125 3.97 39.86 15.89
C THR A 125 4.26 41.32 15.56
N GLY A 126 4.74 42.09 16.53
CA GLY A 126 5.06 43.51 16.32
C GLY A 126 3.82 44.40 16.15
N VAL A 127 2.72 44.07 16.84
CA VAL A 127 1.45 44.80 16.71
C VAL A 127 1.64 46.28 17.02
N GLY A 128 1.17 47.15 16.11
CA GLY A 128 1.28 48.60 16.27
C GLY A 128 2.67 49.18 15.98
N THR A 129 3.60 48.38 15.43
CA THR A 129 4.90 48.88 14.94
C THR A 129 4.97 48.74 13.40
N PRO A 130 5.88 49.49 12.73
CA PRO A 130 6.11 49.34 11.29
C PRO A 130 6.55 47.92 10.87
N GLU A 131 7.01 47.11 11.83
CA GLU A 131 7.44 45.73 11.65
C GLU A 131 6.31 44.72 11.92
N GLU A 132 5.05 45.16 12.02
CA GLU A 132 3.91 44.27 12.21
C GLU A 132 3.87 43.21 11.11
N ARG A 133 3.82 41.94 11.54
CA ARG A 133 3.82 40.78 10.66
C ARG A 133 2.72 39.82 11.03
N ILE A 134 2.04 39.31 10.01
CA ILE A 134 1.14 38.18 10.12
C ILE A 134 1.89 36.90 9.75
N THR A 135 1.80 35.89 10.61
CA THR A 135 2.38 34.56 10.38
C THR A 135 1.27 33.53 10.45
N VAL A 136 1.08 32.81 9.36
CA VAL A 136 0.07 31.75 9.25
C VAL A 136 0.80 30.43 9.14
N SER A 137 0.40 29.45 9.95
CA SER A 137 1.00 28.12 9.97
C SER A 137 -0.03 27.00 10.02
N ILE A 138 0.27 25.91 9.30
CA ILE A 138 -0.46 24.65 9.40
C ILE A 138 0.43 23.65 10.13
N VAL A 139 -0.09 23.06 11.21
CA VAL A 139 0.62 22.15 12.12
C VAL A 139 -0.15 20.85 12.31
N ASN A 140 0.56 19.77 12.66
CA ASN A 140 -0.03 18.50 13.07
C ASN A 140 -1.03 17.89 12.09
N TYR A 141 -0.81 18.09 10.78
CA TYR A 141 -1.65 17.49 9.75
C TYR A 141 -1.15 16.09 9.37
N PRO A 142 -2.04 15.07 9.29
CA PRO A 142 -1.64 13.70 9.00
C PRO A 142 -1.53 13.43 7.49
N TYR A 143 -0.48 12.74 7.04
CA TYR A 143 -0.47 12.09 5.72
C TYR A 143 -1.11 10.70 5.82
N ARG A 144 -1.96 10.35 4.85
CA ARG A 144 -2.52 9.01 4.68
C ARG A 144 -1.82 8.35 3.50
N LEU A 145 -0.99 7.35 3.76
CA LEU A 145 -0.29 6.60 2.72
C LEU A 145 -1.14 5.44 2.20
N TYR A 146 -0.97 5.09 0.93
CA TYR A 146 -1.59 3.92 0.31
C TYR A 146 -0.73 2.67 0.45
N SER A 147 0.59 2.81 0.59
CA SER A 147 1.46 1.64 0.71
C SER A 147 1.11 0.79 1.94
N PRO A 148 0.85 -0.52 1.76
CA PRO A 148 0.53 -1.41 2.88
C PRO A 148 1.72 -1.60 3.84
N TRP A 149 2.95 -1.45 3.34
CA TRP A 149 4.17 -1.74 4.10
C TRP A 149 4.63 -0.55 4.97
N ILE A 150 4.25 0.67 4.60
CA ILE A 150 4.49 1.88 5.40
C ILE A 150 3.15 2.27 6.05
N GLY A 151 2.66 1.40 6.93
CA GLY A 151 1.47 1.67 7.72
C GLY A 151 1.77 2.73 8.77
N GLY A 152 1.27 3.95 8.60
CA GLY A 152 1.42 4.98 9.62
C GLY A 152 0.94 6.37 9.21
N VAL A 153 0.60 7.15 10.22
CA VAL A 153 0.45 8.60 10.10
C VAL A 153 1.83 9.22 10.24
N LEU A 154 2.37 9.76 9.16
CA LEU A 154 3.62 10.52 9.22
C LEU A 154 3.32 11.93 9.74
N ALA A 155 4.02 12.34 10.79
CA ALA A 155 3.98 13.71 11.29
C ALA A 155 4.62 14.64 10.26
N ALA A 156 3.82 15.55 9.72
CA ALA A 156 4.29 16.48 8.70
C ALA A 156 5.00 17.69 9.32
N ALA A 157 6.08 18.13 8.68
CA ALA A 157 6.69 19.40 9.00
C ALA A 157 5.70 20.54 8.77
N PRO A 158 5.68 21.58 9.62
CA PRO A 158 4.74 22.68 9.47
C PRO A 158 4.93 23.41 8.13
N VAL A 159 3.85 23.99 7.62
CA VAL A 159 3.86 24.91 6.47
C VAL A 159 3.59 26.29 7.01
N THR A 160 4.50 27.24 6.77
CA THR A 160 4.40 28.60 7.31
C THR A 160 4.61 29.64 6.23
N ALA A 161 3.81 30.71 6.25
CA ALA A 161 4.11 31.94 5.51
C ALA A 161 3.99 33.14 6.44
N THR A 162 4.84 34.13 6.21
CA THR A 162 4.84 35.39 6.93
C THR A 162 4.81 36.54 5.93
N LEU A 163 4.01 37.57 6.21
CA LEU A 163 3.95 38.79 5.43
C LEU A 163 3.87 40.01 6.38
N PRO A 164 4.45 41.16 5.99
CA PRO A 164 4.21 42.40 6.71
C PRO A 164 2.74 42.81 6.56
N VAL A 165 2.20 43.47 7.58
CA VAL A 165 0.86 44.04 7.54
C VAL A 165 0.90 45.39 6.83
N GLU A 166 -0.08 45.64 5.97
CA GLU A 166 -0.28 46.95 5.36
C GLU A 166 -0.95 47.83 6.42
N ALA A 167 -0.17 48.69 7.07
CA ALA A 167 -0.70 49.61 8.07
C ALA A 167 -1.70 50.59 7.40
N PRO A 168 -2.90 50.79 7.96
CA PRO A 168 -3.85 51.81 7.49
C PRO A 168 -3.40 53.24 7.83
#